data_AF-A0A9W8GSB2-F1
#
_entry.id   AF-A0A9W8GSB2-F1
#
_cell.length_a   1.000
_cell.length_b   1.000
_cell.length_c   1.000
_cell.angle_alpha   90.00
_cell.angle_beta   90.00
_cell.angle_gamma   90.00
#
_symmetry.space_group_name_H-M   'P 1'
#
loop_
_entity.id
_entity.type
_entity.pdbx_description
1 polymer ?
#
loop_
_entity_poly.entity_id
_entity_poly.type
_entity_poly.pdbx_seq_one_letter_code
_entity_poly.pdbx_strand_id
1 'polypeptide(L)'
;MAAAVAATPAQQHPFLAHHDLSSDAAAAASFGAPLFPARNATPSLVSDSKWSKIETMEALPNYKLRIKQPKLCAANTTQYSGYLDTDEDRHFFFWFFEARNVKRENAPIVLWMNGGPGCSSSTGALMELGPCRVEKGGASTSDNAYGWNDKAHVIFLDQPLNVGYSYGKDVFDSMSAGKDVYSFLQLFYHTFPEYANSELHVFGESYAGHYVPATATAIHAGNLAFSKKQEAGLLSVAEQEKRVLPLVSIGIGNGLTDPLIQYKYYSQMA
;
A
#
# COMPACT_ATOMS: atom_id res chain seq x y z
N MET A 1 -8.14 10.38 56.05
CA MET A 1 -6.72 10.37 56.45
C MET A 1 -5.91 9.92 55.25
N ALA A 2 -5.35 10.88 54.52
CA ALA A 2 -4.48 10.64 53.38
C ALA A 2 -3.03 10.68 53.88
N ALA A 3 -2.25 9.64 53.60
CA ALA A 3 -0.81 9.60 53.88
C ALA A 3 -0.05 9.89 52.59
N ALA A 4 0.62 11.04 52.57
CA ALA A 4 1.57 11.43 51.54
C ALA A 4 2.88 10.64 51.71
N VAL A 5 3.46 10.18 50.60
CA VAL A 5 4.82 9.62 50.57
C VAL A 5 5.71 10.65 49.87
N ALA A 6 6.73 11.11 50.61
CA ALA A 6 7.68 12.12 50.19
C ALA A 6 8.70 11.55 49.17
N ALA A 7 9.00 12.34 48.14
CA ALA A 7 10.05 12.06 47.17
C ALA A 7 11.41 12.52 47.71
N THR A 8 12.43 11.66 47.61
CA THR A 8 13.85 12.01 47.81
C THR A 8 14.49 12.48 46.49
N PRO A 9 15.41 13.47 46.52
CA PRO A 9 16.00 14.03 45.31
C PRO A 9 17.19 13.19 44.84
N ALA A 10 17.16 12.71 43.60
CA ALA A 10 18.32 12.09 42.96
C ALA A 10 19.14 13.15 42.20
N GLN A 11 20.45 13.11 42.44
CA GLN A 11 21.47 14.06 42.01
C GLN A 11 21.54 14.26 40.49
N GLN A 12 21.69 15.53 40.09
CA GLN A 12 22.13 15.93 38.76
C GLN A 12 23.62 15.58 38.60
N HIS A 13 23.96 14.81 37.57
CA HIS A 13 25.31 14.76 37.01
C HIS A 13 25.26 15.22 35.55
N PRO A 14 26.18 16.13 35.14
CA PRO A 14 26.17 16.73 33.81
C PRO A 14 27.00 15.89 32.85
N PHE A 15 26.45 15.47 31.72
CA PHE A 15 27.26 15.17 30.53
C PHE A 15 26.46 15.47 29.26
N LEU A 16 26.66 16.69 28.78
CA LEU A 16 26.62 17.01 27.35
C LEU A 16 27.76 16.21 26.69
N ALA A 17 27.40 15.18 25.95
CA ALA A 17 28.24 14.64 24.89
C ALA A 17 27.34 14.47 23.67
N HIS A 18 27.66 15.21 22.60
CA HIS A 18 27.03 15.11 21.30
C HIS A 18 27.03 13.63 20.86
N HIS A 19 25.85 13.02 20.79
CA HIS A 19 25.69 11.72 20.16
C HIS A 19 25.77 11.95 18.64
N ASP A 20 26.82 11.40 18.06
CA ASP A 20 27.15 11.51 16.65
C ASP A 20 26.10 10.78 15.80
N LEU A 21 25.35 11.55 15.00
CA LEU A 21 24.36 11.09 14.02
C LEU A 21 24.99 10.20 12.92
N SER A 22 26.31 10.04 12.89
CA SER A 22 27.01 9.12 11.98
C SER A 22 26.77 7.64 12.32
N SER A 23 26.45 7.32 13.58
CA SER A 23 26.31 5.93 14.03
C SER A 23 25.00 5.26 13.59
N ASP A 24 23.91 6.02 13.46
CA ASP A 24 22.64 5.52 12.92
C ASP A 24 22.70 5.32 11.40
N ALA A 25 23.54 6.08 10.70
CA ALA A 25 23.78 5.90 9.27
C ALA A 25 24.54 4.57 8.96
N ALA A 26 25.37 4.09 9.90
CA ALA A 26 26.13 2.87 9.72
C ALA A 26 25.27 1.60 9.86
N ALA A 27 24.22 1.62 10.69
CA ALA A 27 23.29 0.49 10.81
C ALA A 27 22.34 0.36 9.61
N ALA A 28 22.02 1.48 8.94
CA ALA A 28 21.28 1.48 7.68
C ALA A 28 22.15 1.03 6.47
N ALA A 29 23.47 1.12 6.58
CA ALA A 29 24.41 0.83 5.50
C ALA A 29 24.77 -0.67 5.34
N SER A 30 24.26 -1.56 6.21
CA SER A 30 24.53 -3.00 6.10
C SER A 30 23.48 -3.79 5.29
N PHE A 31 22.46 -3.13 4.75
CA PHE A 31 21.65 -3.72 3.69
C PHE A 31 22.49 -3.73 2.42
N GLY A 32 23.04 -4.91 2.09
CA GLY A 32 23.86 -5.12 0.91
C GLY A 32 23.21 -4.50 -0.33
N ALA A 33 24.07 -4.07 -1.26
CA ALA A 33 23.70 -3.54 -2.57
C ALA A 33 22.49 -4.30 -3.14
N PRO A 34 21.56 -3.60 -3.82
CA PRO A 34 20.32 -4.21 -4.29
C PRO A 34 20.67 -5.48 -5.08
N LEU A 35 20.07 -6.61 -4.68
CA LEU A 35 20.29 -7.94 -5.29
C LEU A 35 19.94 -7.97 -6.79
N PHE A 36 19.36 -6.88 -7.30
CA PHE A 36 19.08 -6.65 -8.71
C PHE A 36 19.55 -5.24 -9.09
N PRO A 37 20.25 -5.06 -10.22
CA PRO A 37 20.56 -3.72 -10.72
C PRO A 37 19.26 -2.94 -10.90
N ALA A 38 19.27 -1.65 -10.55
CA ALA A 38 18.20 -0.73 -10.90
C ALA A 38 17.95 -0.88 -12.41
N ARG A 39 16.77 -1.38 -12.79
CA ARG A 39 16.40 -1.38 -14.21
C ARG A 39 16.30 0.08 -14.60
N ASN A 40 17.16 0.52 -15.51
CA ASN A 40 16.87 1.67 -16.37
C ASN A 40 15.66 1.27 -17.23
N ALA A 41 14.47 1.33 -16.64
CA ALA A 41 13.23 1.06 -17.33
C ALA A 41 13.00 2.22 -18.29
N THR A 42 13.17 1.95 -19.59
CA THR A 42 12.71 2.86 -20.63
C THR A 42 11.21 3.13 -20.39
N PRO A 43 10.75 4.39 -20.35
CA PRO A 43 9.34 4.70 -20.09
C PRO A 43 8.45 4.04 -21.14
N SER A 44 7.45 3.28 -20.69
CA SER A 44 6.40 2.64 -21.50
C SER A 44 6.87 1.57 -22.50
N LEU A 45 7.21 0.36 -22.02
CA LEU A 45 7.44 -0.82 -22.88
C LEU A 45 6.16 -1.36 -23.56
N VAL A 46 4.98 -0.81 -23.24
CA VAL A 46 3.69 -1.30 -23.72
C VAL A 46 2.86 -0.11 -24.22
N SER A 47 2.77 0.04 -25.55
CA SER A 47 1.88 0.98 -26.22
C SER A 47 0.48 0.98 -25.60
N ASP A 48 -0.12 2.17 -25.46
CA ASP A 48 -1.47 2.38 -24.94
C ASP A 48 -2.52 1.48 -25.63
N SER A 49 -2.29 1.14 -26.91
CA SER A 49 -3.12 0.21 -27.70
C SER A 49 -3.21 -1.23 -27.16
N LYS A 50 -2.30 -1.63 -26.27
CA LYS A 50 -2.26 -2.98 -25.70
C LYS A 50 -2.97 -3.09 -24.34
N TRP A 51 -3.51 -2.00 -23.81
CA TRP A 51 -4.27 -1.98 -22.56
C TRP A 51 -5.76 -2.15 -22.85
N SER A 52 -6.48 -2.88 -22.00
CA SER A 52 -7.92 -3.09 -22.21
C SER A 52 -8.74 -1.85 -21.82
N LYS A 53 -8.22 -1.04 -20.90
CA LYS A 53 -8.86 0.19 -20.41
C LYS A 53 -7.77 1.16 -19.93
N ILE A 54 -7.94 2.44 -20.21
CA ILE A 54 -7.11 3.53 -19.67
C ILE A 54 -8.08 4.56 -19.12
N GLU A 55 -7.98 4.85 -17.83
CA GLU A 55 -8.85 5.82 -17.16
C GLU A 55 -8.06 7.00 -16.62
N THR A 56 -8.73 8.14 -16.60
CA THR A 56 -8.22 9.42 -16.12
C THR A 56 -9.32 10.10 -15.31
N MET A 57 -8.95 11.04 -14.45
CA MET A 57 -9.88 11.92 -13.74
C MET A 57 -9.40 13.36 -13.91
N GLU A 58 -10.29 14.29 -14.28
CA GLU A 58 -9.98 15.72 -14.32
C GLU A 58 -9.51 16.22 -12.95
N ALA A 59 -10.04 15.62 -11.87
CA ALA A 59 -9.64 15.93 -10.51
C ALA A 59 -8.20 15.52 -10.15
N LEU A 60 -7.59 14.63 -10.95
CA LEU A 60 -6.26 14.05 -10.80
C LEU A 60 -5.54 14.06 -12.17
N PRO A 61 -5.29 15.24 -12.76
CA PRO A 61 -4.85 15.36 -14.16
C PRO A 61 -3.47 14.74 -14.42
N ASN A 62 -2.67 14.57 -13.36
CA ASN A 62 -1.32 14.02 -13.42
C ASN A 62 -1.30 12.50 -13.31
N TYR A 63 -2.46 11.85 -13.15
CA TYR A 63 -2.58 10.41 -12.93
C TYR A 63 -3.42 9.75 -14.02
N LYS A 64 -3.03 8.54 -14.40
CA LYS A 64 -3.87 7.65 -15.23
C LYS A 64 -3.77 6.20 -14.75
N LEU A 65 -4.85 5.45 -14.92
CA LEU A 65 -4.92 4.04 -14.57
C LEU A 65 -4.99 3.20 -15.84
N ARG A 66 -3.94 2.43 -16.13
CA ARG A 66 -3.89 1.48 -17.25
C ARG A 66 -4.25 0.09 -16.74
N ILE A 67 -5.16 -0.60 -17.42
CA ILE A 67 -5.74 -1.86 -16.93
C ILE A 67 -5.67 -2.95 -18.01
N LYS A 68 -5.43 -4.17 -17.55
CA LYS A 68 -5.64 -5.44 -18.24
C LYS A 68 -6.52 -6.35 -17.39
N GLN A 69 -7.12 -7.33 -18.04
CA GLN A 69 -7.87 -8.40 -17.40
C GLN A 69 -7.12 -9.73 -17.63
N PRO A 70 -6.08 -10.04 -16.83
CA PRO A 70 -5.35 -11.29 -17.00
C PRO A 70 -6.26 -12.49 -16.71
N LYS A 71 -5.77 -13.71 -16.97
CA LYS A 71 -6.37 -14.94 -16.44
C LYS A 71 -5.30 -15.77 -15.71
N LEU A 72 -5.49 -15.99 -14.42
CA LEU A 72 -4.69 -16.84 -13.54
C LEU A 72 -5.62 -17.91 -12.94
N CYS A 73 -5.13 -18.80 -12.05
CA CYS A 73 -5.94 -19.84 -11.42
C CYS A 73 -7.30 -19.35 -10.90
N ALA A 74 -8.20 -20.27 -10.54
CA ALA A 74 -9.60 -19.99 -10.27
C ALA A 74 -10.27 -19.30 -11.46
N ALA A 75 -10.40 -20.05 -12.57
CA ALA A 75 -10.82 -19.58 -13.90
C ALA A 75 -12.13 -18.76 -13.97
N ASN A 76 -12.88 -18.70 -12.86
CA ASN A 76 -14.14 -17.97 -12.71
C ASN A 76 -14.01 -16.67 -11.89
N THR A 77 -12.81 -16.30 -11.41
CA THR A 77 -12.59 -15.07 -10.63
C THR A 77 -12.29 -13.91 -11.56
N THR A 78 -13.06 -12.83 -11.46
CA THR A 78 -12.72 -11.56 -12.12
C THR A 78 -11.43 -11.00 -11.52
N GLN A 79 -10.47 -10.65 -12.36
CA GLN A 79 -9.22 -10.06 -11.90
C GLN A 79 -8.76 -8.95 -12.86
N TYR A 80 -8.20 -7.91 -12.29
CA TYR A 80 -7.64 -6.78 -13.04
C TYR A 80 -6.19 -6.58 -12.61
N SER A 81 -5.31 -6.29 -13.55
CA SER A 81 -3.96 -5.85 -13.21
C SER A 81 -3.54 -4.70 -14.09
N GLY A 82 -2.56 -3.93 -13.64
CA GLY A 82 -2.09 -2.81 -14.44
C GLY A 82 -1.31 -1.81 -13.62
N TYR A 83 -1.33 -0.56 -14.04
CA TYR A 83 -0.48 0.49 -13.49
C TYR A 83 -1.26 1.76 -13.19
N LEU A 84 -1.04 2.33 -12.01
CA LEU A 84 -1.20 3.76 -11.81
C LEU A 84 0.06 4.44 -12.35
N ASP A 85 -0.10 5.31 -13.34
CA ASP A 85 0.99 6.14 -13.84
C ASP A 85 0.85 7.58 -13.36
N THR A 86 1.99 8.24 -13.15
CA THR A 86 2.08 9.69 -12.96
C THR A 86 2.79 10.36 -14.14
N ASP A 87 2.60 11.65 -14.30
CA ASP A 87 3.38 12.51 -15.21
C ASP A 87 4.88 12.57 -14.89
N GLU A 88 5.25 12.32 -13.64
CA GLU A 88 6.64 12.24 -13.16
C GLU A 88 7.36 10.89 -13.43
N ASP A 89 6.91 10.09 -14.41
CA ASP A 89 7.57 8.80 -14.77
C ASP A 89 7.60 7.79 -13.60
N ARG A 90 6.46 7.69 -12.90
CA ARG A 90 6.21 6.76 -11.79
C ARG A 90 5.09 5.82 -12.16
N HIS A 91 5.30 4.51 -11.98
CA HIS A 91 4.39 3.47 -12.43
C HIS A 91 4.19 2.43 -11.32
N PHE A 92 3.06 2.48 -10.62
CA PHE A 92 2.72 1.55 -9.55
C PHE A 92 1.88 0.39 -10.07
N PHE A 93 2.42 -0.82 -10.01
CA PHE A 93 1.71 -2.03 -10.37
C PHE A 93 0.70 -2.43 -9.30
N PHE A 94 -0.51 -2.80 -9.74
CA PHE A 94 -1.52 -3.40 -8.88
C PHE A 94 -2.08 -4.68 -9.51
N TRP A 95 -2.58 -5.56 -8.65
CA TRP A 95 -3.36 -6.73 -9.04
C TRP A 95 -4.56 -6.90 -8.12
N PHE A 96 -5.75 -6.72 -8.71
CA PHE A 96 -7.04 -6.89 -8.08
C PHE A 96 -7.63 -8.27 -8.35
N PHE A 97 -8.27 -8.85 -7.34
CA PHE A 97 -9.08 -10.07 -7.44
C PHE A 97 -10.44 -9.84 -6.79
N GLU A 98 -11.51 -10.16 -7.53
CA GLU A 98 -12.89 -10.10 -7.05
C GLU A 98 -13.15 -11.20 -6.00
N ALA A 99 -14.06 -10.91 -5.08
CA ALA A 99 -14.54 -11.85 -4.08
C ALA A 99 -15.29 -13.03 -4.72
N ARG A 100 -15.10 -14.26 -4.21
CA ARG A 100 -15.65 -15.49 -4.81
C ARG A 100 -16.93 -16.01 -4.14
N ASN A 101 -17.04 -15.89 -2.81
CA ASN A 101 -18.09 -16.56 -2.02
C ASN A 101 -18.96 -15.57 -1.21
N VAL A 102 -19.11 -14.37 -1.74
CA VAL A 102 -20.01 -13.31 -1.26
C VAL A 102 -20.55 -12.54 -2.48
N LYS A 103 -21.70 -11.89 -2.32
CA LYS A 103 -22.21 -10.99 -3.37
C LYS A 103 -21.23 -9.85 -3.59
N ARG A 104 -20.97 -9.51 -4.85
CA ARG A 104 -19.96 -8.51 -5.25
C ARG A 104 -20.15 -7.17 -4.54
N GLU A 105 -21.39 -6.71 -4.46
CA GLU A 105 -21.81 -5.45 -3.86
C GLU A 105 -21.71 -5.42 -2.33
N ASN A 106 -21.61 -6.59 -1.68
CA ASN A 106 -21.51 -6.71 -0.23
C ASN A 106 -20.08 -6.94 0.25
N ALA A 107 -19.15 -7.22 -0.66
CA ALA A 107 -17.78 -7.52 -0.30
C ALA A 107 -16.98 -6.23 -0.04
N PRO A 108 -16.21 -6.15 1.05
CA PRO A 108 -15.29 -5.05 1.26
C PRO A 108 -14.08 -5.17 0.31
N ILE A 109 -13.36 -4.06 0.12
CA ILE A 109 -12.05 -4.02 -0.53
C ILE A 109 -10.96 -4.03 0.55
N VAL A 110 -10.02 -4.96 0.42
CA VAL A 110 -8.77 -4.98 1.17
C VAL A 110 -7.64 -4.55 0.23
N LEU A 111 -7.00 -3.43 0.55
CA LEU A 111 -5.68 -3.10 0.00
C LEU A 111 -4.62 -3.81 0.83
N TRP A 112 -3.85 -4.70 0.20
CA TRP A 112 -2.75 -5.43 0.81
C TRP A 112 -1.38 -4.93 0.34
N MET A 113 -0.48 -4.76 1.30
CA MET A 113 0.92 -4.37 1.06
C MET A 113 1.88 -5.26 1.85
N ASN A 114 2.79 -5.95 1.16
CA ASN A 114 3.94 -6.58 1.81
C ASN A 114 4.99 -5.53 2.23
N GLY A 115 5.91 -5.94 3.11
CA GLY A 115 6.95 -5.08 3.68
C GLY A 115 8.30 -5.12 2.95
N GLY A 116 9.37 -5.43 3.68
CA GLY A 116 10.75 -5.46 3.19
C GLY A 116 11.66 -4.50 3.98
N PRO A 117 11.71 -3.18 3.67
CA PRO A 117 11.07 -2.49 2.55
C PRO A 117 11.55 -3.04 1.20
N GLY A 118 10.68 -3.03 0.19
CA GLY A 118 11.06 -3.42 -1.17
C GLY A 118 10.54 -4.79 -1.66
N CYS A 119 9.71 -5.48 -0.88
CA CYS A 119 9.12 -6.76 -1.29
C CYS A 119 7.83 -6.53 -2.07
N SER A 120 7.67 -7.23 -3.19
CA SER A 120 6.44 -7.17 -4.00
C SER A 120 5.25 -7.74 -3.25
N SER A 121 4.10 -7.08 -3.37
CA SER A 121 2.81 -7.58 -2.88
C SER A 121 2.27 -8.73 -3.73
N SER A 122 2.89 -9.02 -4.87
CA SER A 122 2.69 -10.28 -5.58
C SER A 122 3.11 -11.49 -4.73
N THR A 123 3.98 -11.30 -3.73
CA THR A 123 4.28 -12.32 -2.71
C THR A 123 3.02 -12.67 -1.94
N GLY A 124 2.31 -11.68 -1.41
CA GLY A 124 1.00 -11.89 -0.77
C GLY A 124 -0.02 -12.55 -1.69
N ALA A 125 -0.04 -12.14 -2.97
CA ALA A 125 -0.97 -12.66 -3.96
C ALA A 125 -0.77 -14.14 -4.29
N LEU A 126 0.47 -14.63 -4.29
CA LEU A 126 0.83 -15.95 -4.81
C LEU A 126 1.34 -16.94 -3.76
N MET A 127 1.76 -16.43 -2.60
CA MET A 127 2.44 -17.22 -1.56
C MET A 127 1.77 -17.10 -0.19
N GLU A 128 0.86 -16.15 0.03
CA GLU A 128 0.25 -15.92 1.35
C GLU A 128 -1.27 -15.99 1.32
N LEU A 129 -1.97 -14.92 0.94
CA LEU A 129 -3.41 -14.78 1.13
C LEU A 129 -4.20 -14.57 -0.16
N GLY A 130 -3.52 -14.46 -1.31
CA GLY A 130 -4.21 -14.35 -2.58
C GLY A 130 -4.89 -15.64 -3.02
N PRO A 131 -5.64 -15.58 -4.15
CA PRO A 131 -6.47 -16.69 -4.62
C PRO A 131 -5.68 -17.88 -5.14
N CYS A 132 -4.39 -17.70 -5.43
CA CYS A 132 -3.58 -18.68 -6.14
C CYS A 132 -2.34 -19.09 -5.35
N ARG A 133 -1.93 -20.34 -5.54
CA ARG A 133 -0.62 -20.87 -5.18
C ARG A 133 0.17 -21.15 -6.45
N VAL A 134 1.45 -20.81 -6.45
CA VAL A 134 2.37 -21.23 -7.50
C VAL A 134 2.73 -22.70 -7.27
N GLU A 135 2.51 -23.53 -8.28
CA GLU A 135 2.81 -24.95 -8.20
C GLU A 135 4.32 -25.23 -8.27
N LYS A 136 4.71 -26.43 -7.81
CA LYS A 136 6.10 -26.86 -7.88
C LYS A 136 6.60 -26.78 -9.32
N GLY A 137 7.70 -26.05 -9.52
CA GLY A 137 8.30 -25.82 -10.84
C GLY A 137 7.83 -24.55 -11.55
N GLY A 138 6.89 -23.79 -10.97
CA GLY A 138 6.55 -22.44 -11.41
C GLY A 138 5.80 -22.34 -12.75
N ALA A 139 5.41 -23.46 -13.35
CA ALA A 139 4.77 -23.51 -14.66
C ALA A 139 3.24 -23.34 -14.60
N SER A 140 2.63 -23.49 -13.43
CA SER A 140 1.19 -23.40 -13.24
C SER A 140 0.84 -22.83 -11.86
N THR A 141 -0.45 -22.56 -11.68
CA THR A 141 -1.02 -22.12 -10.41
C THR A 141 -2.23 -22.98 -10.05
N SER A 142 -2.49 -23.14 -8.76
CA SER A 142 -3.67 -23.81 -8.22
C SER A 142 -4.42 -22.92 -7.25
N ASP A 143 -5.68 -23.26 -6.98
CA ASP A 143 -6.55 -22.46 -6.13
C ASP A 143 -6.12 -22.54 -4.66
N ASN A 144 -6.02 -21.38 -4.01
CA ASN A 144 -5.89 -21.27 -2.57
C ASN A 144 -7.28 -21.33 -1.93
N ALA A 145 -7.56 -22.45 -1.24
CA ALA A 145 -8.82 -22.66 -0.51
C ALA A 145 -9.03 -21.69 0.67
N TYR A 146 -7.97 -21.03 1.13
CA TYR A 146 -8.00 -20.06 2.24
C TYR A 146 -7.63 -18.64 1.78
N GLY A 147 -7.75 -18.35 0.48
CA GLY A 147 -7.49 -17.01 -0.04
C GLY A 147 -8.47 -16.01 0.56
N TRP A 148 -7.99 -14.83 0.93
CA TRP A 148 -8.82 -13.77 1.51
C TRP A 148 -9.90 -13.27 0.56
N ASN A 149 -9.71 -13.49 -0.75
CA ASN A 149 -10.73 -13.22 -1.74
C ASN A 149 -11.92 -14.19 -1.69
N ASP A 150 -11.99 -15.10 -0.71
CA ASP A 150 -13.21 -15.81 -0.37
C ASP A 150 -14.32 -14.84 0.08
N LYS A 151 -13.95 -13.79 0.84
CA LYS A 151 -14.88 -12.87 1.50
C LYS A 151 -14.69 -11.39 1.16
N ALA A 152 -13.59 -11.02 0.52
CA ALA A 152 -13.30 -9.63 0.17
C ALA A 152 -12.81 -9.51 -1.28
N HIS A 153 -12.95 -8.34 -1.86
CA HIS A 153 -12.11 -7.97 -3.00
C HIS A 153 -10.71 -7.65 -2.47
N VAL A 154 -9.65 -8.08 -3.16
CA VAL A 154 -8.28 -7.86 -2.67
C VAL A 154 -7.45 -7.18 -3.75
N ILE A 155 -6.85 -6.03 -3.41
CA ILE A 155 -5.86 -5.32 -4.23
C ILE A 155 -4.48 -5.58 -3.64
N PHE A 156 -3.61 -6.20 -4.41
CA PHE A 156 -2.18 -6.30 -4.10
C PHE A 156 -1.45 -5.17 -4.80
N LEU A 157 -0.79 -4.30 -4.03
CA LEU A 157 -0.12 -3.12 -4.57
C LEU A 157 1.39 -3.21 -4.37
N ASP A 158 2.14 -3.13 -5.48
CA ASP A 158 3.60 -3.04 -5.42
C ASP A 158 4.01 -1.60 -5.12
N GLN A 159 4.42 -1.36 -3.88
CA GLN A 159 4.93 -0.09 -3.42
C GLN A 159 6.06 -0.30 -2.39
N PRO A 160 7.01 0.65 -2.25
CA PRO A 160 7.17 1.89 -3.02
C PRO A 160 7.62 1.65 -4.47
N LEU A 161 7.99 2.70 -5.21
CA LEU A 161 8.50 2.56 -6.58
C LEU A 161 9.71 1.64 -6.67
N ASN A 162 9.87 1.02 -7.83
CA ASN A 162 10.91 0.03 -8.14
C ASN A 162 10.80 -1.30 -7.37
N VAL A 163 9.63 -1.55 -6.75
CA VAL A 163 9.28 -2.82 -6.10
C VAL A 163 8.49 -3.70 -7.06
N GLY A 164 8.85 -4.98 -7.15
CA GLY A 164 8.11 -5.96 -7.96
C GLY A 164 8.01 -5.54 -9.42
N TYR A 165 6.78 -5.28 -9.87
CA TYR A 165 6.50 -4.80 -11.23
C TYR A 165 6.40 -3.28 -11.34
N SER A 166 6.40 -2.54 -10.22
CA SER A 166 6.44 -1.08 -10.19
C SER A 166 7.82 -0.55 -10.59
N TYR A 167 7.87 0.59 -11.28
CA TYR A 167 9.12 1.20 -11.74
C TYR A 167 9.02 2.72 -11.88
N GLY A 168 10.14 3.43 -11.79
CA GLY A 168 10.19 4.89 -12.00
C GLY A 168 11.48 5.56 -11.52
N LYS A 169 11.57 6.88 -11.72
CA LYS A 169 12.80 7.67 -11.48
C LYS A 169 13.16 7.91 -10.02
N ASP A 170 12.20 7.86 -9.11
CA ASP A 170 12.40 8.29 -7.72
C ASP A 170 12.00 7.20 -6.71
N VAL A 171 12.71 7.13 -5.59
CA VAL A 171 12.38 6.30 -4.42
C VAL A 171 12.01 7.24 -3.29
N PHE A 172 10.76 7.17 -2.83
CA PHE A 172 10.26 8.08 -1.79
C PHE A 172 10.01 7.38 -0.46
N ASP A 173 9.93 8.20 0.59
CA ASP A 173 9.47 7.81 1.92
C ASP A 173 8.00 7.33 1.91
N SER A 174 7.60 6.65 2.99
CA SER A 174 6.26 6.07 3.13
C SER A 174 5.12 7.11 3.07
N MET A 175 5.35 8.36 3.49
CA MET A 175 4.31 9.40 3.48
C MET A 175 4.03 9.90 2.06
N SER A 176 5.09 10.08 1.28
CA SER A 176 4.99 10.44 -0.13
C SER A 176 4.30 9.32 -0.92
N ALA A 177 4.70 8.05 -0.71
CA ALA A 177 4.02 6.90 -1.30
C ALA A 177 2.54 6.86 -0.91
N GLY A 178 2.19 7.15 0.36
CA GLY A 178 0.81 7.20 0.82
C GLY A 178 -0.10 8.15 0.02
N LYS A 179 0.42 9.26 -0.50
CA LYS A 179 -0.34 10.20 -1.34
C LYS A 179 -0.65 9.62 -2.72
N ASP A 180 0.31 8.93 -3.33
CA ASP A 180 0.10 8.23 -4.61
C ASP A 180 -0.91 7.09 -4.43
N VAL A 181 -0.84 6.36 -3.31
CA VAL A 181 -1.83 5.32 -2.97
C VAL A 181 -3.24 5.91 -2.80
N TYR A 182 -3.36 7.09 -2.20
CA TYR A 182 -4.65 7.79 -2.13
C TYR A 182 -5.19 8.14 -3.52
N SER A 183 -4.35 8.68 -4.41
CA SER A 183 -4.73 8.96 -5.81
C SER A 183 -5.12 7.70 -6.57
N PHE A 184 -4.37 6.60 -6.38
CA PHE A 184 -4.70 5.29 -6.92
C PHE A 184 -6.10 4.85 -6.49
N LEU A 185 -6.41 4.94 -5.19
CA LEU A 185 -7.72 4.52 -4.68
C LEU A 185 -8.85 5.40 -5.22
N GLN A 186 -8.67 6.71 -5.33
CA GLN A 186 -9.66 7.59 -5.96
C GLN A 186 -9.93 7.16 -7.42
N LEU A 187 -8.87 6.95 -8.20
CA LEU A 187 -8.99 6.45 -9.57
C LEU A 187 -9.61 5.06 -9.65
N PHE A 188 -9.26 4.16 -8.72
CA PHE A 188 -9.81 2.81 -8.68
C PHE A 188 -11.33 2.83 -8.46
N TYR A 189 -11.81 3.54 -7.45
CA TYR A 189 -13.25 3.67 -7.17
C TYR A 189 -14.01 4.43 -8.26
N HIS A 190 -13.35 5.37 -8.96
CA HIS A 190 -13.92 6.04 -10.13
C HIS A 190 -14.03 5.08 -11.33
N THR A 191 -12.99 4.28 -11.56
CA THR A 191 -12.87 3.37 -12.71
C THR A 191 -13.81 2.17 -12.60
N PHE A 192 -14.08 1.71 -11.38
CA PHE A 192 -14.90 0.54 -11.10
C PHE A 192 -16.08 0.90 -10.18
N PRO A 193 -17.10 1.61 -10.71
CA PRO A 193 -18.25 2.06 -9.93
C PRO A 193 -19.06 0.91 -9.32
N GLU A 194 -18.93 -0.31 -9.83
CA GLU A 194 -19.52 -1.52 -9.24
C GLU A 194 -19.02 -1.84 -7.83
N TYR A 195 -17.84 -1.32 -7.44
CA TYR A 195 -17.29 -1.44 -6.09
C TYR A 195 -17.46 -0.16 -5.26
N ALA A 196 -18.24 0.81 -5.76
CA ALA A 196 -18.34 2.13 -5.15
C ALA A 196 -18.82 2.11 -3.69
N ASN A 197 -19.55 1.08 -3.26
CA ASN A 197 -20.07 0.99 -1.89
C ASN A 197 -19.28 0.03 -1.01
N SER A 198 -18.23 -0.62 -1.54
CA SER A 198 -17.38 -1.50 -0.76
C SER A 198 -16.64 -0.71 0.32
N GLU A 199 -16.70 -1.19 1.56
CA GLU A 199 -15.86 -0.67 2.65
C GLU A 199 -14.37 -0.91 2.31
N LEU A 200 -13.50 0.03 2.70
CA LEU A 200 -12.07 -0.05 2.45
C LEU A 200 -11.32 -0.43 3.74
N HIS A 201 -10.46 -1.43 3.64
CA HIS A 201 -9.49 -1.81 4.65
C HIS A 201 -8.07 -1.74 4.09
N VAL A 202 -7.13 -1.14 4.83
CA VAL A 202 -5.72 -1.01 4.41
C VAL A 202 -4.86 -1.88 5.31
N PHE A 203 -4.44 -3.03 4.80
CA PHE A 203 -3.77 -4.07 5.55
C PHE A 203 -2.38 -4.34 4.97
N GLY A 204 -1.49 -4.86 5.79
CA GLY A 204 -0.16 -5.26 5.34
C GLY A 204 0.65 -5.91 6.44
N GLU A 205 1.90 -6.24 6.12
CA GLU A 205 2.80 -6.91 7.05
C GLU A 205 4.25 -6.39 7.04
N SER A 206 5.01 -6.74 8.09
CA SER A 206 6.44 -6.41 8.21
C SER A 206 6.68 -4.90 8.11
N TYR A 207 7.49 -4.40 7.18
CA TYR A 207 7.70 -2.96 7.00
C TYR A 207 6.44 -2.19 6.57
N ALA A 208 5.35 -2.89 6.18
CA ALA A 208 4.05 -2.25 6.04
C ALA A 208 3.48 -1.73 7.37
N GLY A 209 4.12 -2.04 8.50
CA GLY A 209 3.93 -1.31 9.76
C GLY A 209 4.22 0.20 9.67
N HIS A 210 4.96 0.65 8.65
CA HIS A 210 5.12 2.06 8.27
C HIS A 210 4.20 2.47 7.11
N TYR A 211 4.01 1.61 6.11
CA TYR A 211 3.19 1.91 4.93
C TYR A 211 1.70 2.07 5.26
N VAL A 212 1.14 1.15 6.02
CA VAL A 212 -0.30 1.13 6.35
C VAL A 212 -0.72 2.43 7.09
N PRO A 213 -0.03 2.88 8.17
CA PRO A 213 -0.35 4.16 8.80
C PRO A 213 -0.17 5.37 7.88
N ALA A 214 0.86 5.37 7.03
CA ALA A 214 1.11 6.47 6.10
C ALA A 214 -0.02 6.60 5.05
N THR A 215 -0.43 5.47 4.45
CA THR A 215 -1.58 5.42 3.54
C THR A 215 -2.87 5.84 4.22
N ALA A 216 -3.14 5.33 5.43
CA ALA A 216 -4.34 5.69 6.18
C ALA A 216 -4.38 7.19 6.52
N THR A 217 -3.23 7.77 6.86
CA THR A 217 -3.09 9.22 7.10
C THR A 217 -3.39 10.02 5.84
N ALA A 218 -2.87 9.59 4.68
CA ALA A 218 -3.16 10.24 3.40
C ALA A 218 -4.65 10.19 3.03
N ILE A 219 -5.30 9.03 3.22
CA ILE A 219 -6.74 8.87 3.02
C ILE A 219 -7.53 9.79 3.96
N HIS A 220 -7.20 9.80 5.25
CA HIS A 220 -7.88 10.63 6.24
C HIS A 220 -7.76 12.12 5.90
N ALA A 221 -6.56 12.60 5.58
CA ALA A 221 -6.32 13.99 5.19
C ALA A 221 -7.07 14.36 3.90
N GLY A 222 -7.06 13.47 2.90
CA GLY A 222 -7.77 13.65 1.64
C GLY A 222 -9.29 13.73 1.82
N ASN A 223 -9.87 12.80 2.60
CA ASN A 223 -11.29 12.79 2.94
C ASN A 223 -11.71 14.06 3.69
N LEU A 224 -10.90 14.52 4.66
CA LEU A 224 -11.17 15.73 5.42
C LEU A 224 -11.14 16.98 4.53
N ALA A 225 -10.15 17.09 3.64
CA ALA A 225 -10.03 18.20 2.71
C ALA A 225 -11.20 18.25 1.72
N PHE A 226 -11.60 17.11 1.17
CA PHE A 226 -12.75 16.99 0.29
C PHE A 226 -14.06 17.37 0.99
N SER A 227 -14.31 16.79 2.17
CA SER A 227 -15.56 17.02 2.92
C SER A 227 -15.72 18.49 3.31
N LYS A 228 -14.64 19.14 3.78
CA LYS A 228 -14.65 20.59 4.08
C LYS A 228 -15.02 21.45 2.88
N LYS A 229 -14.49 21.15 1.69
CA LYS A 229 -14.86 21.87 0.47
C LYS A 229 -16.29 21.58 0.05
N GLN A 230 -16.73 20.34 0.19
CA GLN A 230 -18.09 19.91 -0.15
C GLN A 230 -19.14 20.63 0.73
N GLU A 231 -18.94 20.64 2.05
CA GLU A 231 -19.82 21.33 3.01
C GLU A 231 -19.87 22.84 2.76
N ALA A 232 -18.75 23.43 2.34
CA ALA A 232 -18.68 24.84 1.99
C ALA A 232 -19.27 25.18 0.60
N GLY A 233 -19.65 24.18 -0.21
CA GLY A 233 -20.10 24.39 -1.59
C GLY A 233 -18.99 24.89 -2.52
N LEU A 234 -17.72 24.59 -2.21
CA LEU A 234 -16.53 25.11 -2.89
C LEU A 234 -15.83 24.07 -3.78
N LEU A 235 -16.48 22.94 -4.07
CA LEU A 235 -15.94 21.97 -5.02
C LEU A 235 -16.03 22.54 -6.44
N SER A 236 -14.89 22.57 -7.13
CA SER A 236 -14.89 22.76 -8.58
C SER A 236 -15.59 21.60 -9.30
N VAL A 237 -15.95 21.80 -10.58
CA VAL A 237 -16.60 20.75 -11.40
C VAL A 237 -15.73 19.49 -11.44
N ALA A 238 -14.43 19.63 -11.73
CA ALA A 238 -13.50 18.51 -11.75
C ALA A 238 -13.42 17.80 -10.38
N GLU A 239 -13.41 18.54 -9.26
CA GLU A 239 -13.34 17.94 -7.93
C GLU A 239 -14.57 17.10 -7.56
N GLN A 240 -15.71 17.25 -8.24
CA GLN A 240 -16.90 16.41 -8.01
C GLN A 240 -16.69 14.94 -8.43
N GLU A 241 -15.67 14.65 -9.22
CA GLU A 241 -15.30 13.26 -9.55
C GLU A 241 -14.66 12.52 -8.36
N LYS A 242 -14.09 13.26 -7.39
CA LYS A 242 -13.55 12.68 -6.16
C LYS A 242 -14.67 12.28 -5.22
N ARG A 243 -14.31 11.45 -4.25
CA ARG A 243 -15.22 11.00 -3.19
C ARG A 243 -14.51 10.91 -1.86
N VAL A 244 -15.32 10.80 -0.81
CA VAL A 244 -14.84 10.25 0.46
C VAL A 244 -14.59 8.76 0.26
N LEU A 245 -13.35 8.32 0.47
CA LEU A 245 -12.99 6.91 0.46
C LEU A 245 -13.51 6.26 1.77
N PRO A 246 -14.23 5.13 1.71
CA PRO A 246 -14.88 4.52 2.86
C PRO A 246 -13.91 3.70 3.71
N LEU A 247 -12.82 4.32 4.20
CA LEU A 247 -11.84 3.66 5.06
C LEU A 247 -12.46 3.30 6.42
N VAL A 248 -12.56 2.01 6.72
CA VAL A 248 -13.17 1.47 7.94
C VAL A 248 -12.12 0.99 8.94
N SER A 249 -11.06 0.31 8.47
CA SER A 249 -10.01 -0.16 9.38
C SER A 249 -8.64 -0.29 8.72
N ILE A 250 -7.64 -0.40 9.58
CA ILE A 250 -6.26 -0.75 9.21
C ILE A 250 -5.82 -2.00 9.96
N GLY A 251 -4.93 -2.78 9.36
CA GLY A 251 -4.41 -4.02 9.93
C GLY A 251 -2.93 -4.18 9.63
N ILE A 252 -2.14 -4.57 10.63
CA ILE A 252 -0.68 -4.73 10.50
C ILE A 252 -0.28 -6.08 11.09
N GLY A 253 0.09 -7.03 10.23
CA GLY A 253 0.63 -8.33 10.62
C GLY A 253 2.13 -8.24 10.89
N ASN A 254 2.56 -8.61 12.10
CA ASN A 254 4.00 -8.70 12.45
C ASN A 254 4.82 -7.45 12.04
N GLY A 255 4.25 -6.27 12.21
CA GLY A 255 4.81 -5.03 11.67
C GLY A 255 6.00 -4.48 12.45
N LEU A 256 6.90 -3.80 11.74
CA LEU A 256 7.82 -2.84 12.34
C LEU A 256 7.13 -1.47 12.33
N THR A 257 6.78 -0.95 13.51
CA THR A 257 6.00 0.28 13.67
C THR A 257 6.66 1.25 14.66
N ASP A 258 7.21 0.73 15.76
CA ASP A 258 8.00 1.50 16.73
C ASP A 258 9.33 0.77 16.98
N PRO A 259 10.37 1.05 16.17
CA PRO A 259 11.67 0.41 16.34
C PRO A 259 12.30 0.67 17.72
N LEU A 260 12.08 1.85 18.31
CA LEU A 260 12.65 2.22 19.62
C LEU A 260 12.13 1.31 20.74
N ILE A 261 10.88 0.88 20.64
CA ILE A 261 10.29 -0.08 21.58
C ILE A 261 10.58 -1.53 21.16
N GLN A 262 10.38 -1.87 19.89
CA GLN A 262 10.47 -3.25 19.41
C GLN A 262 11.89 -3.83 19.49
N TYR A 263 12.93 -3.02 19.24
CA TYR A 263 14.32 -3.51 19.26
C TYR A 263 14.77 -4.01 20.63
N LYS A 264 14.15 -3.54 21.71
CA LYS A 264 14.45 -3.99 23.08
C LYS A 264 14.09 -5.47 23.32
N TYR A 265 13.23 -6.05 22.48
CA TYR A 265 12.76 -7.43 22.63
C TYR A 265 13.52 -8.44 21.78
N TYR A 266 14.44 -8.01 20.90
CA TYR A 266 15.19 -8.94 20.03
C TYR A 266 15.94 -10.01 20.83
N SER A 267 16.67 -9.62 21.88
CA SER A 267 17.43 -10.56 22.70
C SER A 267 16.58 -11.49 23.55
N GLN A 268 15.32 -11.13 23.82
CA GLN A 268 14.39 -11.99 24.56
C GLN A 268 13.74 -13.05 23.68
N MET A 269 13.61 -12.77 22.38
CA MET A 269 12.98 -13.67 21.40
C MET A 269 13.98 -14.65 20.75
N ALA A 270 15.27 -14.29 20.70
CA ALA A 270 16.35 -15.12 20.14
C ALA A 270 16.75 -16.26 21.08
#